data_AF-A0A941FG90-F1
#
_entry.id   AF-A0A941FG90-F1
#
_cell.length_a   1.000
_cell.length_b   1.000
_cell.length_c   1.000
_cell.angle_alpha   90.00
_cell.angle_beta   90.00
_cell.angle_gamma   90.00
#
_symmetry.space_group_name_H-M   'P 1'
#
loop_
_entity.id
_entity.type
_entity.pdbx_description
1 polymer ?
#
loop_
_entity_poly.entity_id
_entity_poly.type
_entity_poly.pdbx_seq_one_letter_code
_entity_poly.pdbx_strand_id
1 'polypeptide(L)'
;MDFNELMQWKGYIYLEEILEPKENSLRLLINRSSLNNDSPMMQLDFESFISYSVIDECFSYSIDNSEVSKGKLFQIYTKSRYLDFIKLATNEREDICPFENYVHYQFPCLNHTIDVISFEEPKITVVTG
;
A
#
# COMPACT_ATOMS: atom_id res chain seq x y z
N MET A 1 -10.50 -13.46 2.33
CA MET A 1 -10.03 -12.84 1.08
C MET A 1 -8.52 -12.87 1.12
N ASP A 2 -7.89 -13.39 0.07
CA ASP A 2 -6.42 -13.46 0.00
C ASP A 2 -5.83 -12.30 -0.82
N PHE A 3 -4.50 -12.20 -0.82
CA PHE A 3 -3.77 -11.14 -1.52
C PHE A 3 -3.93 -11.20 -3.04
N ASN A 4 -4.06 -12.41 -3.62
CA ASN A 4 -4.25 -12.56 -5.06
C ASN A 4 -5.63 -12.09 -5.51
N GLU A 5 -6.66 -12.35 -4.70
CA GLU A 5 -8.02 -11.85 -4.93
C GLU A 5 -8.05 -10.31 -4.90
N LEU A 6 -7.29 -9.67 -3.99
CA LEU A 6 -7.15 -8.21 -3.91
C LEU A 6 -6.61 -7.63 -5.22
N MET A 7 -5.54 -8.22 -5.75
CA MET A 7 -4.88 -7.72 -6.97
C MET A 7 -5.76 -7.78 -8.22
N GLN A 8 -6.84 -8.55 -8.21
CA GLN A 8 -7.80 -8.63 -9.33
C GLN A 8 -8.90 -7.58 -9.27
N TRP A 9 -8.98 -6.79 -8.20
CA TRP A 9 -10.00 -5.77 -8.03
C TRP A 9 -9.96 -4.70 -9.13
N LYS A 10 -11.15 -4.18 -9.42
CA LYS A 10 -11.40 -3.11 -10.39
C LYS A 10 -12.35 -2.10 -9.75
N GLY A 11 -12.38 -0.88 -10.30
CA GLY A 11 -13.23 0.20 -9.84
C GLY A 11 -12.43 1.20 -9.03
N TYR A 12 -13.02 1.67 -7.93
CA TYR A 12 -12.45 2.72 -7.10
C TYR A 12 -12.48 2.32 -5.63
N ILE A 13 -11.55 2.88 -4.87
CA ILE A 13 -11.44 2.72 -3.43
C ILE A 13 -11.21 4.07 -2.77
N TYR A 14 -11.55 4.16 -1.50
CA TYR A 14 -11.33 5.30 -0.62
C TYR A 14 -10.50 4.83 0.55
N LEU A 15 -9.56 5.67 0.98
CA LEU A 15 -8.92 5.53 2.27
C LEU A 15 -9.88 6.05 3.34
N GLU A 16 -10.23 5.18 4.30
CA GLU A 16 -11.04 5.56 5.46
C GLU A 16 -10.14 5.96 6.64
N GLU A 17 -9.11 5.16 6.92
CA GLU A 17 -8.26 5.38 8.09
C GLU A 17 -6.85 4.82 7.88
N ILE A 18 -5.87 5.51 8.48
CA ILE A 18 -4.50 5.03 8.65
C ILE A 18 -4.21 5.03 10.14
N LEU A 19 -3.70 3.91 10.65
CA LEU A 19 -3.41 3.72 12.06
C LEU A 19 -2.06 3.03 12.23
N GLU A 20 -1.38 3.34 13.32
CA GLU A 20 -0.23 2.57 13.82
C GLU A 20 -0.66 1.86 15.12
N PRO A 21 -1.32 0.69 15.03
CA PRO A 21 -1.99 0.09 16.19
C PRO A 21 -1.01 -0.48 17.23
N LYS A 22 0.23 -0.75 16.84
CA LYS A 22 1.34 -1.24 17.66
C LYS A 22 2.65 -0.68 17.13
N GLU A 23 3.72 -0.80 17.93
CA GLU A 23 5.08 -0.52 17.46
C GLU A 23 5.40 -1.27 16.17
N ASN A 24 5.97 -0.56 15.19
CA ASN A 24 6.38 -1.08 13.89
C ASN A 24 5.26 -1.78 13.09
N SER A 25 4.00 -1.39 13.32
CA SER A 25 2.86 -1.87 12.52
C SER A 25 2.09 -0.72 11.88
N LEU A 26 1.64 -0.92 10.65
CA LEU A 26 0.79 0.01 9.91
C LEU A 26 -0.50 -0.70 9.53
N ARG A 27 -1.63 -0.02 9.73
CA ARG A 27 -2.95 -0.48 9.33
C ARG A 27 -3.58 0.52 8.38
N LEU A 28 -4.03 0.02 7.23
CA LEU A 28 -4.87 0.78 6.30
C LEU A 28 -6.28 0.22 6.33
N LEU A 29 -7.27 1.09 6.48
CA LEU A 29 -8.68 0.79 6.25
C LEU A 29 -9.10 1.42 4.94
N ILE A 30 -9.49 0.58 3.97
CA ILE A 30 -9.97 1.04 2.67
C ILE A 30 -11.40 0.54 2.41
N ASN A 31 -12.17 1.32 1.67
CA ASN A 31 -13.56 1.03 1.35
C ASN A 31 -13.81 1.22 -0.15
N ARG A 32 -14.85 0.58 -0.69
CA ARG A 32 -15.31 0.79 -2.08
C ARG A 32 -16.32 1.94 -2.24
N SER A 33 -16.88 2.44 -1.14
CA SER A 33 -17.84 3.54 -1.19
C SER A 33 -17.70 4.44 0.03
N SER A 34 -17.51 5.74 -0.20
CA SER A 34 -17.57 6.75 0.85
C SER A 34 -19.01 7.07 1.30
N LEU A 35 -20.03 6.53 0.62
CA LEU A 35 -21.44 6.90 0.80
C LEU A 35 -22.28 5.80 1.48
N ASN A 36 -21.81 4.56 1.54
CA ASN A 36 -22.56 3.42 2.08
C ASN A 36 -21.73 2.63 3.09
N ASN A 37 -22.12 2.72 4.37
CA ASN A 37 -21.51 1.97 5.48
C ASN A 37 -21.74 0.45 5.39
N ASP A 38 -22.66 -0.01 4.54
CA ASP A 38 -22.94 -1.44 4.35
C ASP A 38 -21.90 -2.14 3.44
N SER A 39 -20.98 -1.38 2.83
CA SER A 39 -19.91 -1.97 2.03
C SER A 39 -18.84 -2.55 2.94
N PRO A 40 -18.42 -3.82 2.73
CA PRO A 40 -17.38 -4.41 3.55
C PRO A 40 -16.08 -3.61 3.40
N MET A 41 -15.57 -3.13 4.53
CA MET A 41 -14.28 -2.47 4.62
C MET A 41 -13.17 -3.51 4.55
N MET A 42 -12.04 -3.12 3.96
CA MET A 42 -10.85 -3.93 3.95
C MET A 42 -9.82 -3.34 4.90
N GLN A 43 -9.34 -4.18 5.79
CA GLN A 43 -8.20 -3.89 6.64
C GLN A 43 -6.96 -4.56 6.07
N LEU A 44 -5.91 -3.77 5.87
CA LEU A 44 -4.57 -4.25 5.51
C LEU A 44 -3.63 -3.95 6.68
N ASP A 45 -3.08 -5.00 7.28
CA ASP A 45 -2.11 -4.89 8.35
C ASP A 45 -0.71 -5.22 7.82
N PHE A 46 0.20 -4.25 7.88
CA PHE A 46 1.62 -4.41 7.59
C PHE A 46 2.39 -4.50 8.90
N GLU A 47 2.89 -5.69 9.24
CA GLU A 47 3.69 -5.93 10.45
C GLU A 47 5.19 -5.66 10.22
N SER A 48 5.59 -5.47 8.98
CA SER A 48 6.98 -5.32 8.52
C SER A 48 7.14 -4.09 7.61
N PHE A 49 6.37 -3.03 7.85
CA PHE A 49 6.51 -1.81 7.07
C PHE A 49 7.83 -1.11 7.40
N ILE A 50 8.45 -0.52 6.38
CA ILE A 50 9.70 0.25 6.47
C ILE A 50 9.40 1.74 6.39
N SER A 51 8.49 2.12 5.50
CA SER A 51 8.06 3.50 5.29
C SER A 51 6.68 3.53 4.66
N TYR A 52 5.91 4.57 4.91
CA TYR A 52 4.71 4.90 4.15
C TYR A 52 4.65 6.38 3.82
N SER A 53 3.97 6.71 2.72
CA SER A 53 3.65 8.09 2.35
C SER A 53 2.20 8.22 1.95
N VAL A 54 1.65 9.40 2.20
CA VAL A 54 0.30 9.79 1.79
C VAL A 54 0.43 11.02 0.92
N ILE A 55 -0.07 10.94 -0.30
CA ILE A 55 -0.08 12.02 -1.28
C ILE A 55 -1.53 12.27 -1.66
N ASP A 56 -1.95 13.52 -1.68
CA ASP A 56 -3.25 13.92 -2.24
C ASP A 56 -3.35 13.42 -3.69
N GLU A 57 -4.46 12.78 -4.04
CA GLU A 57 -4.63 12.10 -5.33
C GLU A 57 -4.58 13.05 -6.52
N CYS A 58 -4.87 14.35 -6.32
CA CYS A 58 -4.71 15.36 -7.36
C CYS A 58 -3.24 15.57 -7.76
N PHE A 59 -2.29 15.14 -6.93
CA PHE A 59 -0.85 15.32 -7.15
C PHE A 59 -0.09 14.02 -7.40
N SER A 60 -0.74 12.85 -7.30
CA SER A 60 -0.07 11.55 -7.44
C SER A 60 -0.02 11.03 -8.90
N TYR A 61 -0.73 11.68 -9.83
CA TYR A 61 -0.78 11.23 -11.22
C TYR A 61 0.47 11.64 -12.01
N SER A 62 1.46 10.75 -12.03
CA SER A 62 2.57 10.81 -12.98
C SER A 62 2.82 9.44 -13.59
N ILE A 63 2.70 9.31 -14.92
CA ILE A 63 3.14 8.12 -15.63
C ILE A 63 4.67 8.16 -15.67
N ASP A 64 5.32 7.32 -14.88
CA ASP A 64 6.75 7.05 -14.99
C ASP A 64 6.97 5.75 -15.76
N ASN A 65 7.40 5.87 -17.01
CA ASN A 65 7.67 4.74 -17.90
C ASN A 65 8.86 3.88 -17.46
N SER A 66 9.62 4.30 -16.45
CA SER A 66 10.76 3.55 -15.91
C SER A 66 10.37 2.58 -14.78
N GLU A 67 9.15 2.70 -14.25
CA GLU A 67 8.64 1.87 -13.17
C GLU A 67 8.13 0.53 -13.67
N VAL A 68 8.27 -0.50 -12.83
CA VAL A 68 7.81 -1.86 -13.13
C VAL A 68 6.87 -2.28 -12.03
N SER A 69 5.59 -2.42 -12.37
CA SER A 69 4.56 -2.87 -11.45
C SER A 69 3.67 -3.96 -12.03
N LYS A 70 3.01 -4.68 -11.12
CA LYS A 70 1.92 -5.61 -11.42
C LYS A 70 0.67 -5.20 -10.64
N GLY A 71 -0.49 -5.38 -11.25
CA GLY A 71 -1.76 -5.11 -10.61
C GLY A 71 -2.79 -4.46 -11.53
N LYS A 72 -3.94 -4.12 -10.95
CA LYS A 72 -5.05 -3.46 -11.64
C LYS A 72 -5.45 -2.20 -10.90
N LEU A 73 -6.05 -2.39 -9.73
CA LEU A 73 -6.40 -1.30 -8.83
C LEU A 73 -5.26 -1.01 -7.86
N PHE A 74 -4.77 -2.05 -7.19
CA PHE A 74 -3.57 -2.00 -6.36
C PHE A 74 -2.37 -2.28 -7.23
N GLN A 75 -1.28 -1.57 -6.99
CA GLN A 75 -0.06 -1.70 -7.76
C GLN A 75 1.07 -2.17 -6.85
N ILE A 76 1.78 -3.22 -7.27
CA ILE A 76 2.97 -3.71 -6.58
C ILE A 76 4.16 -3.45 -7.48
N TYR A 77 5.09 -2.64 -7.01
CA TYR A 77 6.27 -2.25 -7.76
C TYR A 77 7.48 -3.08 -7.32
N THR A 78 8.17 -3.66 -8.29
CA THR A 78 9.52 -4.21 -8.12
C THR A 78 10.60 -3.17 -8.46
N LYS A 79 10.20 -2.08 -9.12
CA LYS A 79 11.02 -0.90 -9.38
C LYS A 79 10.16 0.35 -9.39
N SER A 80 10.50 1.34 -8.57
CA SER A 80 9.84 2.66 -8.52
C SER A 80 10.79 3.70 -7.93
N ARG A 81 10.55 4.98 -8.21
CA ARG A 81 11.37 6.07 -7.65
C ARG A 81 11.29 6.13 -6.14
N TYR A 82 10.11 5.86 -5.59
CA TYR A 82 9.90 5.83 -4.14
C TYR A 82 10.65 4.68 -3.49
N LEU A 83 10.62 3.47 -4.08
CA LEU A 83 11.40 2.33 -3.59
C LEU A 83 12.91 2.62 -3.60
N ASP A 84 13.43 3.22 -4.68
CA ASP A 84 14.85 3.59 -4.79
C ASP A 84 15.23 4.64 -3.73
N PHE A 85 14.37 5.63 -3.50
CA PHE A 85 14.55 6.63 -2.45
C PHE A 85 14.63 6.00 -1.07
N ILE A 86 13.71 5.08 -0.74
CA ILE A 86 13.69 4.44 0.58
C ILE A 86 14.92 3.55 0.79
N LYS A 87 15.37 2.81 -0.22
CA LYS A 87 16.62 2.03 -0.14
C LYS A 87 17.83 2.89 0.22
N LEU A 88 17.96 4.04 -0.44
CA LEU A 88 19.02 5.01 -0.13
C LEU A 88 18.85 5.62 1.26
N ALA A 89 17.64 6.01 1.63
CA ALA A 89 17.36 6.67 2.91
C ALA A 89 17.58 5.76 4.12
N THR A 90 17.37 4.45 3.96
CA THR A 90 17.63 3.47 5.02
C THR A 90 19.08 2.99 5.06
N ASN A 91 19.98 3.53 4.23
CA ASN A 91 21.37 3.08 4.10
C ASN A 91 21.51 1.57 3.86
N GLU A 92 20.56 0.96 3.16
CA GLU A 92 20.66 -0.45 2.74
C GLU A 92 21.00 -1.39 3.92
N ARG A 93 20.21 -1.33 5.01
CA ARG A 93 20.40 -2.15 6.24
C ARG A 93 20.17 -3.65 5.99
N GLU A 94 21.07 -4.26 5.24
CA GLU A 94 21.12 -5.70 4.93
C GLU A 94 21.22 -6.56 6.20
N ASP A 95 21.72 -6.00 7.30
CA ASP A 95 21.77 -6.65 8.61
C ASP A 95 20.40 -6.91 9.24
N ILE A 96 19.38 -6.14 8.86
CA ILE A 96 18.00 -6.29 9.34
C ILE A 96 17.15 -7.02 8.31
N CYS A 97 17.15 -6.54 7.07
CA CYS A 97 16.40 -7.14 5.98
C CYS A 97 17.09 -6.85 4.64
N PRO A 98 17.43 -7.88 3.85
CA PRO A 98 18.00 -7.70 2.52
C PRO A 98 17.11 -6.84 1.62
N PHE A 99 17.71 -5.94 0.84
CA PHE A 99 17.00 -4.95 0.04
C PHE A 99 16.19 -5.58 -1.11
N GLU A 100 16.57 -6.78 -1.56
CA GLU A 100 15.84 -7.56 -2.55
C GLU A 100 14.44 -7.95 -2.08
N ASN A 101 14.19 -7.92 -0.77
CA ASN A 101 12.90 -8.22 -0.18
C ASN A 101 11.99 -6.99 -0.08
N TYR A 102 12.50 -5.77 -0.35
CA TYR A 102 11.67 -4.57 -0.23
C TYR A 102 10.67 -4.52 -1.38
N VAL A 103 9.39 -4.52 -1.02
CA VAL A 103 8.27 -4.43 -1.96
C VAL A 103 7.54 -3.12 -1.74
N HIS A 104 7.25 -2.43 -2.84
CA HIS A 104 6.44 -1.21 -2.82
C HIS A 104 4.99 -1.53 -3.19
N TYR A 105 4.07 -1.27 -2.26
CA TYR A 105 2.63 -1.40 -2.42
C TYR A 105 1.99 -0.01 -2.54
N GLN A 106 1.29 0.25 -3.64
CA GLN A 106 0.54 1.49 -3.85
C GLN A 106 -0.97 1.23 -3.86
N PHE A 107 -1.67 2.10 -3.16
CA PHE A 107 -3.13 2.14 -3.01
C PHE A 107 -3.64 3.47 -3.58
N PRO A 108 -3.96 3.54 -4.88
CA PRO A 108 -4.47 4.75 -5.51
C PRO A 108 -5.96 4.94 -5.18
N CYS A 109 -6.24 5.52 -4.02
CA CYS A 109 -7.61 5.84 -3.61
C CYS A 109 -8.07 7.16 -4.24
N LEU A 110 -9.39 7.36 -4.29
CA LEU A 110 -10.01 8.58 -4.84
C LEU A 110 -9.85 9.82 -3.95
N ASN A 111 -9.27 9.68 -2.76
CA ASN A 111 -9.04 10.77 -1.82
C ASN A 111 -7.57 10.90 -1.37
N HIS A 112 -6.76 9.87 -1.59
CA HIS A 112 -5.31 9.86 -1.31
C HIS A 112 -4.66 8.70 -2.08
N THR A 113 -3.42 8.89 -2.53
CA THR A 113 -2.53 7.78 -2.89
C THR A 113 -1.65 7.44 -1.71
N ILE A 114 -1.66 6.16 -1.33
CA ILE A 114 -0.87 5.64 -0.21
C ILE A 114 0.18 4.71 -0.78
N ASP A 115 1.44 4.97 -0.49
CA ASP A 115 2.56 4.13 -0.85
C ASP A 115 3.14 3.52 0.43
N VAL A 116 3.33 2.20 0.46
CA VAL A 116 3.89 1.47 1.59
C VAL A 116 5.06 0.63 1.10
N ILE A 117 6.22 0.78 1.73
CA ILE A 117 7.34 -0.15 1.56
C ILE A 117 7.31 -1.16 2.69
N SER A 118 7.31 -2.43 2.37
CA SER A 118 7.35 -3.53 3.33
C SER A 118 8.08 -4.73 2.74
N PHE A 119 8.57 -5.63 3.60
CA PHE A 119 9.26 -6.85 3.16
C PHE A 119 8.44 -8.13 3.32
N GLU A 120 7.20 -8.03 3.82
CA GLU A 120 6.22 -9.10 3.79
C GLU A 120 4.89 -8.59 3.22
N GLU A 121 4.05 -9.49 2.72
CA GLU A 121 2.72 -9.14 2.25
C GLU A 121 1.82 -8.73 3.43
N PRO A 122 0.95 -7.70 3.26
CA PRO A 122 0.02 -7.33 4.32
C PRO A 122 -1.01 -8.42 4.57
N LYS A 123 -1.39 -8.58 5.84
CA LYS A 123 -2.53 -9.41 6.19
C LYS A 123 -3.82 -8.69 5.84
N ILE A 124 -4.68 -9.35 5.09
CA ILE A 124 -5.97 -8.79 4.64
C ILE A 124 -7.11 -9.37 5.48
N THR A 125 -7.93 -8.49 6.05
CA THR A 125 -9.15 -8.86 6.76
C THR A 125 -10.33 -8.08 6.20
N VAL A 126 -11.44 -8.75 5.94
CA VAL A 126 -12.71 -8.08 5.61
C VAL A 126 -13.42 -7.75 6.91
N VAL A 127 -13.74 -6.48 7.11
CA VAL A 127 -14.44 -5.98 8.29
C VAL A 127 -15.84 -5.58 7.85
N THR A 128 -16.85 -6.21 8.43
CA THR A 128 -18.25 -5.80 8.28
C THR A 128 -18.56 -4.78 9.37
N GLY A 129 -19.06 -3.61 8.98
CA GLY A 129 -19.64 -2.63 9.90
C GLY A 129 -20.90 -3.15 10.58
#